data_AF-A0A2Z6UL11-F1
#
_entry.id   AF-A0A2Z6UL11-F1
#
_cell.length_a   1.000
_cell.length_b   1.000
_cell.length_c   1.000
_cell.angle_alpha   90.00
_cell.angle_beta   90.00
_cell.angle_gamma   90.00
#
_symmetry.space_group_name_H-M   'P 1'
#
loop_
_entity.id
_entity.type
_entity.pdbx_description
1 polymer ?
#
loop_
_entity_poly.entity_id
_entity_poly.type
_entity_poly.pdbx_seq_one_letter_code
_entity_poly.pdbx_strand_id
1 'polypeptide(L)'
;MDAAISCCEGWSEPQVENFITYLNKHKHRIVNYGYLQAEGISIGSGSVESKIKQIAHRLKITGASWQSCNVPQVLRHRCAYLNQLFY
;
A
#
# COMPACT_ATOMS: atom_id res chain seq x y z
N MET A 1 8.22 -5.71 -16.63
CA MET A 1 9.20 -5.99 -15.56
C MET A 1 10.61 -5.96 -16.12
N ASP A 2 10.84 -6.70 -17.19
CA ASP A 2 12.14 -6.74 -17.89
C ASP A 2 12.58 -5.37 -18.42
N ALA A 3 11.65 -4.57 -18.94
CA ALA A 3 11.91 -3.18 -19.33
C ALA A 3 12.43 -2.31 -18.17
N ALA A 4 11.95 -2.52 -16.94
CA ALA A 4 12.39 -1.75 -15.78
C ALA A 4 13.79 -2.18 -15.30
N ILE A 5 14.12 -3.47 -15.44
CA ILE A 5 15.46 -4.00 -15.16
C ILE A 5 16.44 -3.45 -16.21
N SER A 6 16.03 -3.39 -17.48
CA SER A 6 16.85 -2.86 -18.57
C SER A 6 17.17 -1.37 -18.42
N CYS A 7 16.24 -0.57 -17.88
CA CYS A 7 16.51 0.84 -17.55
C CYS A 7 17.61 1.05 -16.49
N CYS A 8 17.93 0.04 -15.71
CA CYS A 8 18.98 0.07 -14.68
C CYS A 8 20.30 -0.56 -15.17
N GLU A 9 20.41 -0.92 -16.44
CA GLU A 9 21.64 -1.48 -17.01
C GLU A 9 22.80 -0.48 -16.89
N GLY A 10 23.94 -0.96 -16.35
CA GLY A 10 25.15 -0.15 -16.16
C GLY A 10 25.24 0.59 -14.83
N TRP A 11 24.21 0.51 -13.98
CA TRP A 11 24.23 1.06 -12.62
C TRP A 11 24.72 -0.02 -11.64
N SER A 12 25.68 0.33 -10.78
CA SER A 12 26.35 -0.62 -9.85
C SER A 12 26.16 -0.24 -8.38
N GLU A 13 25.28 0.72 -8.12
CA GLU A 13 24.96 1.17 -6.78
C GLU A 13 24.23 0.05 -6.01
N PRO A 14 24.56 -0.18 -4.72
CA PRO A 14 23.98 -1.26 -3.94
C PRO A 14 22.45 -1.17 -3.82
N GLN A 15 21.86 0.02 -3.93
CA GLN A 15 20.41 0.22 -3.97
C GLN A 15 19.78 -0.41 -5.21
N VAL A 16 20.45 -0.32 -6.36
CA VAL A 16 19.98 -0.83 -7.65
C VAL A 16 20.08 -2.35 -7.67
N GLU A 17 21.19 -2.91 -7.19
CA GLU A 17 21.36 -4.36 -7.06
C GLU A 17 20.31 -4.98 -6.13
N ASN A 18 20.04 -4.33 -4.99
CA ASN A 18 18.99 -4.76 -4.06
C ASN A 18 17.61 -4.70 -4.70
N PHE A 19 17.33 -3.65 -5.49
CA PHE A 19 16.07 -3.50 -6.21
C PHE A 19 15.87 -4.60 -7.27
N ILE A 20 16.88 -4.84 -8.11
CA ILE A 20 16.86 -5.92 -9.12
C ILE A 20 16.69 -7.29 -8.44
N THR A 21 17.41 -7.54 -7.35
CA THR A 21 17.30 -8.79 -6.58
C THR A 21 15.89 -8.97 -6.02
N TYR A 22 15.30 -7.92 -5.45
CA TYR A 22 13.92 -7.94 -4.95
C TYR A 22 12.92 -8.27 -6.06
N LEU A 23 13.03 -7.59 -7.21
CA LEU A 23 12.20 -7.82 -8.37
C LEU A 23 12.31 -9.28 -8.85
N ASN A 24 13.52 -9.80 -9.04
CA ASN A 24 13.74 -11.18 -9.46
C ASN A 24 13.16 -12.21 -8.47
N LYS A 25 13.31 -11.99 -7.17
CA LYS A 25 12.76 -12.85 -6.12
C LYS A 25 11.24 -12.87 -6.11
N HIS A 26 10.60 -11.73 -6.39
CA HIS A 26 9.17 -11.55 -6.20
C HIS A 26 8.33 -11.48 -7.48
N LYS A 27 8.96 -11.63 -8.65
CA LYS A 27 8.29 -11.64 -9.96
C LYS A 27 7.07 -12.56 -10.05
N HIS A 28 7.11 -13.71 -9.38
CA HIS A 28 6.00 -14.67 -9.37
C HIS A 28 4.74 -14.17 -8.64
N ARG A 29 4.87 -13.17 -7.75
CA ARG A 29 3.75 -12.56 -7.01
C ARG A 29 3.28 -11.26 -7.65
N ILE A 30 4.08 -10.70 -8.55
CA ILE A 30 3.80 -9.42 -9.20
C ILE A 30 2.88 -9.71 -10.37
N VAL A 31 1.62 -9.30 -10.23
CA VAL A 31 0.61 -9.46 -11.28
C VAL A 31 0.93 -8.54 -12.46
N ASN A 32 0.40 -8.83 -13.65
CA ASN A 32 0.59 -7.97 -14.81
C ASN A 32 -0.15 -6.63 -14.62
N TYR A 33 0.57 -5.66 -14.05
CA TYR A 33 0.01 -4.35 -13.73
C TYR A 33 -0.52 -3.62 -14.96
N GLY A 34 0.21 -3.67 -16.09
CA GLY A 34 -0.21 -2.99 -17.32
C GLY A 34 -1.53 -3.53 -17.87
N TYR A 35 -1.67 -4.86 -17.89
CA TYR A 35 -2.90 -5.51 -18.33
C TYR A 35 -4.09 -5.17 -17.43
N LEU A 36 -3.95 -5.35 -16.12
CA LEU A 36 -5.05 -5.09 -15.18
C LEU A 36 -5.44 -3.61 -15.12
N GLN A 37 -4.48 -2.69 -15.30
CA GLN A 37 -4.77 -1.27 -15.43
C GLN A 37 -5.56 -0.97 -16.72
N ALA A 38 -5.20 -1.61 -17.84
CA ALA A 38 -5.93 -1.46 -19.10
C ALA A 38 -7.37 -2.01 -19.01
N GLU A 39 -7.59 -3.07 -18.22
CA GLU A 39 -8.93 -3.59 -17.90
C GLU A 39 -9.71 -2.70 -16.89
N GLY A 40 -9.10 -1.63 -16.38
CA GLY A 40 -9.72 -0.75 -15.39
C GLY A 40 -9.78 -1.33 -13.97
N ILE A 41 -9.07 -2.42 -13.71
CA ILE A 41 -8.97 -3.02 -12.38
C ILE A 41 -8.04 -2.15 -11.53
N SER A 42 -8.56 -1.63 -10.43
CA SER A 42 -7.80 -0.79 -9.49
C SER A 42 -6.78 -1.63 -8.71
N ILE A 43 -5.59 -1.80 -9.28
CA ILE A 43 -4.44 -2.51 -8.70
C ILE A 43 -3.50 -1.62 -7.89
N GLY A 44 -3.68 -0.30 -7.94
CA GLY A 44 -2.83 0.65 -7.21
C GLY A 44 -3.16 0.68 -5.72
N SER A 45 -2.13 0.68 -4.88
CA SER A 45 -2.29 0.82 -3.43
C SER A 45 -2.76 2.22 -3.00
N GLY A 46 -2.67 3.23 -3.87
CA GLY A 46 -2.91 4.63 -3.52
C GLY A 46 -4.30 4.90 -2.91
N SER A 47 -5.36 4.27 -3.42
CA SER A 47 -6.71 4.41 -2.86
C SER A 47 -6.80 3.78 -1.45
N VAL A 48 -6.18 2.62 -1.26
CA VAL A 48 -6.11 1.93 0.03
C VAL A 48 -5.28 2.75 1.03
N GLU A 49 -4.09 3.19 0.65
CA GLU A 49 -3.21 4.02 1.47
C GLU A 49 -3.87 5.34 1.86
N SER A 50 -4.58 5.99 0.93
CA SER A 50 -5.32 7.23 1.19
C SER A 50 -6.42 7.01 2.23
N LYS A 51 -7.20 5.94 2.09
CA LYS A 51 -8.24 5.57 3.08
C LYS A 51 -7.63 5.27 4.46
N ILE A 52 -6.53 4.54 4.52
CA ILE A 52 -5.80 4.26 5.77
C ILE A 52 -5.33 5.58 6.42
N LYS A 53 -4.78 6.51 5.63
CA LYS A 53 -4.38 7.85 6.12
C LYS A 53 -5.58 8.62 6.69
N GLN A 54 -6.74 8.60 6.03
CA GLN A 54 -7.96 9.27 6.52
C GLN A 54 -8.51 8.66 7.82
N ILE A 55 -8.41 7.33 7.98
CA ILE A 55 -8.74 6.64 9.24
C ILE A 55 -7.79 7.11 10.34
N ALA A 56 -6.47 7.04 10.11
CA ALA A 56 -5.45 7.33 11.10
C ALA A 56 -5.35 8.82 11.49
N HIS A 57 -5.70 9.74 10.59
CA HIS A 57 -5.51 11.19 10.74
C HIS A 57 -6.08 11.78 12.04
N ARG A 58 -7.22 11.25 12.52
CA ARG A 58 -7.88 11.73 13.75
C ARG A 58 -7.62 10.86 14.98
N LEU A 59 -6.89 9.76 14.79
CA LEU A 59 -6.66 8.73 15.80
C LEU A 59 -5.26 8.81 16.39
N LYS A 60 -4.29 9.37 15.64
CA LYS A 60 -2.90 9.48 16.10
C LYS A 60 -2.75 10.65 17.08
N ILE A 61 -2.43 10.33 18.34
CA ILE A 61 -2.07 11.29 19.39
C ILE A 61 -0.60 11.06 19.75
N THR A 62 0.19 12.12 19.78
CA THR A 62 1.62 12.04 20.12
C THR A 62 1.80 11.51 21.54
N GLY A 63 2.65 10.48 21.70
CA GLY A 63 2.94 9.87 23.00
C GLY A 63 1.88 8.87 23.51
N ALA A 64 0.77 8.69 22.79
CA ALA A 64 -0.26 7.73 23.16
C ALA A 64 -0.07 6.39 22.44
N SER A 65 -0.40 5.30 23.15
CA SER A 65 -0.45 3.93 22.61
C SER A 65 -1.87 3.40 22.68
N TRP A 66 -2.19 2.48 21.77
CA TRP A 66 -3.51 1.85 21.71
C TRP A 66 -3.59 0.69 22.69
N GLN A 67 -4.71 0.59 23.40
CA GLN A 67 -5.10 -0.66 24.05
C GLN A 67 -5.76 -1.57 23.01
N SER A 68 -5.24 -2.79 22.84
CA SER A 68 -5.63 -3.69 21.74
C SER A 68 -7.13 -4.03 21.74
N CYS A 69 -7.74 -4.16 22.92
CA CYS A 69 -9.17 -4.45 23.04
C CYS A 69 -10.09 -3.33 22.50
N ASN A 70 -9.61 -2.08 22.47
CA ASN A 70 -10.40 -0.92 22.02
C ASN A 70 -10.25 -0.67 20.52
N VAL A 71 -9.24 -1.24 19.86
CA VAL A 71 -8.94 -1.01 18.44
C VAL A 71 -10.14 -1.37 17.53
N PRO A 72 -10.79 -2.54 17.67
CA PRO A 72 -11.89 -2.91 16.76
C PRO A 72 -13.08 -1.95 16.84
N GLN A 73 -13.44 -1.50 18.05
CA GLN A 73 -14.54 -0.56 18.26
C GLN A 73 -14.26 0.78 17.58
N VAL A 74 -13.07 1.35 17.80
CA VAL A 74 -12.71 2.65 17.23
C VAL A 74 -12.62 2.59 15.71
N LEU A 75 -12.05 1.51 15.15
CA LEU A 75 -12.02 1.30 13.70
C LEU A 75 -13.43 1.20 13.13
N ARG A 76 -14.34 0.46 13.76
CA ARG A 76 -15.73 0.34 13.32
C ARG A 76 -16.42 1.70 13.27
N HIS A 77 -16.32 2.50 14.33
CA HIS A 77 -16.90 3.84 14.35
C HIS A 77 -16.30 4.75 13.27
N ARG A 78 -14.97 4.69 13.06
CA ARG A 78 -14.32 5.53 12.05
C ARG A 78 -14.72 5.12 10.62
N CYS A 79 -14.80 3.82 10.35
CA CYS A 79 -15.29 3.30 9.07
C CYS A 79 -16.75 3.68 8.83
N ALA A 80 -17.62 3.53 9.84
CA ALA A 80 -19.03 3.93 9.75
C ALA A 80 -19.17 5.42 9.39
N TYR A 81 -18.42 6.30 10.08
CA TYR A 81 -18.41 7.73 9.80
C TYR A 81 -17.92 8.06 8.38
N LEU A 82 -16.79 7.50 7.94
CA LEU A 82 -16.23 7.76 6.61
C LEU A 82 -17.11 7.23 5.48
N ASN A 83 -17.84 6.13 5.74
CA ASN A 83 -18.79 5.56 4.80
C ASN A 83 -20.19 6.19 4.89
N GLN A 84 -20.42 7.17 5.78
CA GLN A 84 -21.73 7.80 6.01
C GLN A 84 -22.83 6.81 6.44
N LEU A 85 -22.42 5.75 7.12
CA LEU A 85 -23.29 4.67 7.57
C LEU A 85 -23.59 4.84 9.06
N PHE A 86 -24.63 5.61 9.37
CA PHE A 86 -25.12 5.84 10.72
C PHE A 86 -26.30 4.89 11.00
N TYR A 87 -26.01 3.71 11.53
CA TYR A 87 -27.01 2.74 12.00
C TYR A 87 -26.79 2.42 13.47
#